data_AF-A0A4Z1KZA5-F1
#
_entry.id   AF-A0A4Z1KZA5-F1
#
_cell.length_a   1.000
_cell.length_b   1.000
_cell.length_c   1.000
_cell.angle_alpha   90.00
_cell.angle_beta   90.00
_cell.angle_gamma   90.00
#
_symmetry.space_group_name_H-M   'P 1'
#
loop_
_entity.id
_entity.type
_entity.pdbx_description
1 polymer ?
#
loop_
_entity_poly.entity_id
_entity_poly.type
_entity_poly.pdbx_seq_one_letter_code
_entity_poly.pdbx_strand_id
1 'polypeptide(L)'
;MFCISIAFCINGIPIIGVIYAPILDVSYSALAGHGAWENDHVVASDEVPSGGSSFGHGSLKRKRKLPYVKGKPLGKEAPKGCTFSCEWGKDRRDIEGGNLRKKINTFVNLATEIGGRGGKGGMVHGVRSLGSATMDLAYTATGAFDIWWEGGCWEWDVAAGICILREAGGLITSANPPANPETDPIREVKLGSRLYLAIRPAGDTPTETGRQQQERVVREVWKRVEALDYSRPGA
;
A
#
# COMPACT_ATOMS: atom_id res chain seq x y z
N MET A 1 9.00 -9.20 7.83
CA MET A 1 8.88 -10.04 6.61
C MET A 1 9.85 -9.51 5.55
N PHE A 2 10.35 -10.32 4.62
CA PHE A 2 11.19 -9.82 3.52
C PHE A 2 10.70 -10.35 2.16
N CYS A 3 11.05 -9.63 1.10
CA CYS A 3 10.68 -9.96 -0.27
C CYS A 3 11.76 -9.49 -1.26
N ILE A 4 11.73 -10.07 -2.46
CA ILE A 4 12.44 -9.60 -3.64
C ILE A 4 11.48 -8.68 -4.40
N SER A 5 11.93 -7.49 -4.78
CA SER A 5 11.17 -6.46 -5.48
C SER A 5 11.87 -6.12 -6.80
N ILE A 6 11.18 -6.32 -7.93
CA ILE A 6 11.70 -6.02 -9.26
C ILE A 6 10.66 -5.20 -10.00
N ALA A 7 11.08 -4.08 -10.57
CA ALA A 7 10.23 -3.24 -11.42
C ALA A 7 10.96 -2.85 -12.70
N PHE A 8 10.20 -2.79 -13.79
CA PHE A 8 10.64 -2.16 -15.04
C PHE A 8 9.91 -0.85 -15.22
N CYS A 9 10.66 0.25 -15.32
CA CYS A 9 10.11 1.60 -15.38
C CYS A 9 10.44 2.26 -16.72
N ILE A 10 9.45 2.90 -17.34
CA ILE A 10 9.63 3.77 -18.50
C ILE A 10 9.33 5.20 -18.06
N ASN A 11 10.25 6.14 -18.27
CA ASN A 11 10.08 7.55 -17.89
C ASN A 11 9.68 7.77 -16.43
N GLY A 12 10.21 6.95 -15.50
CA GLY A 12 9.88 7.03 -14.07
C GLY A 12 8.51 6.46 -13.70
N ILE A 13 7.82 5.78 -14.62
CA ILE A 13 6.54 5.12 -14.39
C ILE A 13 6.77 3.59 -14.37
N PRO A 14 6.43 2.89 -13.27
CA PRO A 14 6.45 1.43 -13.24
C PRO A 14 5.47 0.81 -14.23
N ILE A 15 5.98 0.04 -15.19
CA ILE A 15 5.20 -0.66 -16.23
C ILE A 15 5.05 -2.14 -15.92
N ILE A 16 6.08 -2.76 -15.34
CA ILE A 16 6.05 -4.14 -14.83
C ILE A 16 6.47 -4.10 -13.37
N GLY A 17 5.76 -4.83 -12.53
CA GLY A 17 6.12 -5.02 -11.12
C GLY A 17 6.04 -6.50 -10.76
N VAL A 18 7.07 -7.01 -10.08
CA VAL A 18 7.12 -8.36 -9.51
C VAL A 18 7.62 -8.28 -8.07
N ILE A 19 6.86 -8.86 -7.15
CA ILE A 19 7.23 -9.04 -5.75
C ILE A 19 7.22 -10.54 -5.46
N TYR A 20 8.24 -11.06 -4.81
CA TYR A 20 8.27 -12.44 -4.33
C TYR A 20 8.65 -12.48 -2.86
N ALA A 21 7.81 -13.06 -2.01
CA ALA A 21 8.05 -13.22 -0.58
C ALA A 21 8.41 -14.70 -0.29
N PRO A 22 9.70 -15.05 -0.16
CA PRO A 22 10.15 -16.45 -0.18
C PRO A 22 9.61 -17.30 0.97
N ILE A 23 9.48 -16.70 2.17
CA ILE A 23 9.00 -17.42 3.36
C ILE A 23 7.53 -17.81 3.23
N LEU A 24 6.73 -17.00 2.53
CA LEU A 24 5.33 -17.28 2.27
C LEU A 24 5.11 -18.10 0.99
N ASP A 25 6.18 -18.28 0.22
CA ASP A 25 6.16 -18.84 -1.13
C ASP A 25 5.03 -18.23 -1.99
N VAL A 26 4.94 -16.91 -1.97
CA VAL A 26 3.92 -16.13 -2.70
C VAL A 26 4.58 -15.07 -3.56
N SER A 27 4.04 -14.91 -4.77
CA SER A 27 4.46 -13.86 -5.70
C SER A 27 3.30 -12.95 -6.08
N TYR A 28 3.57 -11.67 -6.24
CA TYR A 28 2.67 -10.69 -6.82
C TYR A 28 3.27 -10.17 -8.11
N SER A 29 2.45 -9.97 -9.14
CA SER A 29 2.90 -9.47 -10.42
C SER A 29 1.85 -8.58 -11.08
N ALA A 30 2.31 -7.62 -11.87
CA ALA A 30 1.46 -6.75 -12.67
C ALA A 30 2.18 -6.29 -13.94
N LEU A 31 1.39 -6.02 -14.97
CA LEU A 31 1.80 -5.39 -16.21
C LEU A 31 0.77 -4.31 -16.54
N ALA A 32 1.23 -3.10 -16.83
CA ALA A 32 0.38 -1.95 -17.12
C ALA A 32 -0.68 -2.28 -18.19
N GLY A 33 -1.96 -2.03 -17.88
CA GLY A 33 -3.09 -2.31 -18.76
C GLY A 33 -3.55 -3.77 -18.80
N HIS A 34 -2.91 -4.68 -18.06
CA HIS A 34 -3.22 -6.11 -18.08
C HIS A 34 -3.71 -6.65 -16.72
N GLY A 35 -3.64 -5.86 -15.66
CA GLY A 35 -4.08 -6.21 -14.31
C GLY A 35 -2.96 -6.70 -13.40
N ALA A 36 -3.34 -7.06 -12.19
CA ALA A 36 -2.46 -7.56 -11.15
C ALA A 36 -2.91 -8.94 -10.64
N TRP A 37 -1.94 -9.76 -10.23
CA TRP A 37 -2.17 -11.12 -9.75
C TRP A 37 -1.29 -11.47 -8.56
N GLU A 38 -1.81 -12.32 -7.69
CA GLU A 38 -1.04 -13.12 -6.75
C GLU A 38 -0.94 -14.55 -7.28
N ASN A 39 0.22 -15.19 -7.11
CA ASN A 39 0.40 -16.62 -7.30
C ASN A 39 0.94 -17.21 -6.00
N ASP A 40 0.17 -18.09 -5.36
CA ASP A 40 0.60 -18.87 -4.20
C ASP A 40 1.10 -20.26 -4.62
N HIS A 41 1.96 -20.85 -3.79
CA HIS A 41 2.31 -22.26 -3.89
C HIS A 41 1.37 -23.05 -2.97
N VAL A 42 0.31 -23.63 -3.54
CA VAL A 42 -0.41 -24.69 -2.83
C VAL A 42 0.48 -25.94 -2.91
N VAL A 43 1.00 -26.40 -1.76
CA VAL A 43 1.44 -27.79 -1.65
C VAL A 43 0.17 -28.62 -1.83
N ALA A 44 0.11 -29.43 -2.87
CA ALA A 44 -0.97 -30.39 -3.03
C ALA A 44 -1.10 -31.15 -1.70
N SER A 45 -2.29 -31.12 -1.09
CA SER A 45 -2.61 -31.94 0.06
C SER A 45 -2.21 -33.39 -0.23
N ASP A 46 -1.58 -34.05 0.75
CA ASP A 46 -1.00 -35.38 0.70
C ASP A 46 -1.93 -36.48 0.14
N GLU A 47 -2.05 -36.58 -1.18
CA GLU A 47 -2.34 -37.84 -1.86
C GLU A 47 -1.15 -38.15 -2.76
N VAL A 48 -0.32 -39.10 -2.31
CA VAL A 48 0.81 -39.65 -3.05
C VAL A 48 0.29 -40.84 -3.87
N PRO A 49 0.22 -40.79 -5.21
CA PRO A 49 0.28 -42.00 -6.00
C PRO A 49 1.73 -42.47 -6.00
N SER A 50 1.95 -43.63 -5.40
CA SER A 50 3.22 -44.34 -5.42
C SER A 50 3.61 -44.69 -6.86
N GLY A 51 4.68 -44.08 -7.35
CA GLY A 51 5.44 -44.60 -8.49
C GLY A 51 5.84 -43.57 -9.54
N GLY A 52 7.15 -43.34 -9.67
CA GLY A 52 7.73 -42.73 -10.85
C GLY A 52 8.72 -41.61 -10.56
N SER A 53 10.01 -41.91 -10.70
CA SER A 53 11.06 -40.91 -10.83
C SER A 53 10.79 -40.00 -12.03
N SER A 54 10.56 -38.72 -11.79
CA SER A 54 10.67 -37.69 -12.83
C SER A 54 11.26 -36.41 -12.25
N PHE A 55 12.35 -35.95 -12.86
CA PHE A 55 12.82 -34.58 -12.71
C PHE A 55 11.75 -33.64 -13.27
N GLY A 56 11.21 -32.78 -12.41
CA GLY A 56 10.29 -31.70 -12.77
C GLY A 56 8.81 -32.11 -12.67
N HIS A 57 8.08 -31.48 -11.75
CA HIS A 57 6.69 -31.01 -11.90
C HIS A 57 6.44 -30.03 -10.75
N GLY A 58 6.68 -28.74 -11.02
CA GLY A 58 6.32 -27.68 -10.08
C GLY A 58 4.81 -27.71 -9.85
N SER A 59 4.40 -27.76 -8.59
CA SER A 59 2.99 -27.60 -8.20
C SER A 59 2.38 -26.40 -8.93
N LEU A 60 1.19 -26.59 -9.51
CA LEU A 60 0.47 -25.54 -10.23
C LEU A 60 0.14 -24.39 -9.26
N LYS A 61 0.83 -23.26 -9.43
CA LYS A 61 0.61 -22.04 -8.63
C LYS A 61 -0.82 -21.55 -8.82
N ARG A 62 -1.61 -21.34 -7.74
CA ARG A 62 -2.95 -20.77 -7.88
C ARG A 62 -2.82 -19.30 -8.25
N LYS A 63 -3.14 -18.96 -9.50
CA LYS A 63 -3.15 -17.58 -9.98
C LYS A 63 -4.46 -16.90 -9.61
N ARG A 64 -4.42 -15.93 -8.71
CA ARG A 64 -5.57 -15.13 -8.27
C ARG A 64 -5.47 -13.69 -8.79
N LYS A 65 -6.50 -13.19 -9.46
CA LYS A 65 -6.56 -11.79 -9.92
C LYS A 65 -6.89 -10.86 -8.75
N LEU A 66 -6.13 -9.79 -8.60
CA LEU A 66 -6.36 -8.73 -7.61
C LEU A 66 -7.37 -7.69 -8.12
N PRO A 67 -8.06 -6.98 -7.21
CA PRO A 67 -8.08 -7.16 -5.75
C PRO A 67 -8.89 -8.41 -5.33
N TYR A 68 -8.77 -8.84 -4.08
CA TYR A 68 -9.65 -9.86 -3.51
C TYR A 68 -11.01 -9.30 -3.12
N VAL A 69 -11.03 -8.07 -2.62
CA VAL A 69 -12.25 -7.35 -2.19
C VAL A 69 -12.94 -6.63 -3.36
N LYS A 70 -13.21 -7.36 -4.46
CA LYS A 70 -13.82 -6.78 -5.66
C LYS A 70 -15.15 -6.12 -5.35
N GLY A 71 -15.32 -4.87 -5.78
CA GLY A 71 -16.56 -4.13 -5.62
C GLY A 71 -16.86 -3.67 -4.19
N LYS A 72 -15.98 -3.93 -3.21
CA LYS A 72 -16.21 -3.49 -1.83
C LYS A 72 -15.94 -1.99 -1.68
N PRO A 73 -16.92 -1.17 -1.28
CA PRO A 73 -16.71 0.26 -1.08
C PRO A 73 -15.83 0.54 0.14
N LEU A 74 -15.33 1.77 0.23
CA LEU A 74 -14.74 2.31 1.47
C LEU A 74 -15.88 2.90 2.33
N GLY A 75 -15.75 2.82 3.65
CA GLY A 75 -16.75 3.38 4.56
C GLY A 75 -16.95 4.88 4.32
N LYS A 76 -18.20 5.37 4.49
CA LYS A 76 -18.49 6.81 4.38
C LYS A 76 -17.75 7.66 5.41
N GLU A 77 -17.52 7.10 6.60
CA GLU A 77 -16.75 7.73 7.69
C GLU A 77 -15.25 7.41 7.63
N ALA A 78 -14.75 6.73 6.57
CA ALA A 78 -13.33 6.40 6.45
C ALA A 78 -12.47 7.66 6.61
N PRO A 79 -11.36 7.62 7.37
CA PRO A 79 -10.59 6.41 7.74
C PRO A 79 -11.13 5.62 8.93
N LYS A 80 -12.24 6.03 9.58
CA LYS A 80 -12.87 5.21 10.62
C LYS A 80 -13.18 3.81 10.08
N GLY A 81 -12.76 2.79 10.83
CA GLY A 81 -12.99 1.40 10.44
C GLY A 81 -12.05 0.85 9.34
N CYS A 82 -11.15 1.68 8.78
CA CYS A 82 -10.13 1.20 7.85
C CYS A 82 -9.00 0.48 8.59
N THR A 83 -8.39 -0.52 7.96
CA THR A 83 -7.09 -1.06 8.38
C THR A 83 -5.98 -0.18 7.81
N PHE A 84 -5.20 0.43 8.70
CA PHE A 84 -4.09 1.31 8.36
C PHE A 84 -2.76 0.57 8.48
N SER A 85 -1.92 0.62 7.44
CA SER A 85 -0.55 0.12 7.48
C SER A 85 0.47 1.25 7.42
N CYS A 86 1.57 1.09 8.14
CA CYS A 86 2.67 2.06 8.23
C CYS A 86 4.00 1.39 8.59
N GLU A 87 5.10 2.10 8.41
CA GLU A 87 6.43 1.65 8.83
C GLU A 87 7.17 2.70 9.66
N TRP A 88 8.08 2.24 10.53
CA TRP A 88 8.86 3.13 11.39
C TRP A 88 9.92 3.94 10.61
N GLY A 89 10.26 3.51 9.39
CA GLY A 89 11.37 4.05 8.61
C GLY A 89 12.74 3.73 9.23
N LYS A 90 13.80 4.36 8.72
CA LYS A 90 15.18 4.16 9.22
C LYS A 90 15.65 5.19 10.25
N ASP A 91 14.96 6.32 10.37
CA ASP A 91 15.35 7.38 11.30
C ASP A 91 15.14 6.91 12.75
N ARG A 92 16.14 7.11 13.59
CA ARG A 92 16.14 6.72 15.01
C ARG A 92 16.43 7.89 15.94
N ARG A 93 16.55 9.10 15.39
CA ARG A 93 16.81 10.31 16.16
C ARG A 93 15.53 10.75 16.85
N ASP A 94 15.57 10.84 18.17
CA ASP A 94 14.48 11.40 18.97
C ASP A 94 14.67 12.91 19.10
N ILE A 95 14.19 13.62 18.09
CA ILE A 95 14.26 15.09 18.02
C ILE A 95 12.86 15.66 17.81
N GLU A 96 12.57 16.76 18.50
CA GLU A 96 11.31 17.46 18.33
C GLU A 96 11.14 17.92 16.88
N GLY A 97 9.95 17.72 16.31
CA GLY A 97 9.67 17.99 14.90
C GLY A 97 10.37 17.04 13.90
N GLY A 98 11.16 16.07 14.36
CA GLY A 98 11.80 15.08 13.50
C GLY A 98 10.82 14.10 12.86
N ASN A 99 11.24 13.44 11.79
CA ASN A 99 10.41 12.47 11.06
C ASN A 99 9.93 11.32 11.93
N LEU A 100 10.77 10.81 12.85
CA LEU A 100 10.36 9.75 13.77
C LEU A 100 9.18 10.20 14.64
N ARG A 101 9.25 11.41 15.21
CA ARG A 101 8.18 11.96 16.07
C ARG A 101 6.91 12.26 15.28
N LYS A 102 7.04 12.87 14.09
CA LYS A 102 5.93 13.16 13.17
C LYS A 102 5.18 11.90 12.74
N LYS A 103 5.92 10.83 12.45
CA LYS A 103 5.35 9.51 12.15
C LYS A 103 4.56 8.95 13.34
N ILE A 104 5.17 8.90 14.52
CA ILE A 104 4.52 8.42 15.73
C ILE A 104 3.23 9.21 16.01
N ASN A 105 3.30 10.54 15.93
CA ASN A 105 2.13 11.39 16.11
C ASN A 105 1.04 11.07 15.08
N THR A 106 1.40 10.86 13.81
CA THR A 106 0.46 10.46 12.76
C THR A 106 -0.21 9.13 13.07
N PHE A 107 0.55 8.11 13.51
CA PHE A 107 0.02 6.80 13.86
C PHE A 107 -0.98 6.90 15.02
N VAL A 108 -0.62 7.68 16.05
CA VAL A 108 -1.50 7.94 17.20
C VAL A 108 -2.75 8.71 16.79
N ASN A 109 -2.63 9.73 15.92
CA ASN A 109 -3.77 10.49 15.42
C ASN A 109 -4.76 9.57 14.70
N LEU A 110 -4.27 8.72 13.80
CA LEU A 110 -5.12 7.79 13.06
C LEU A 110 -5.77 6.72 13.96
N ALA A 111 -5.06 6.25 15.00
CA ALA A 111 -5.57 5.25 15.94
C ALA A 111 -6.60 5.81 16.94
N THR A 112 -6.49 7.08 17.31
CA THR A 112 -7.34 7.70 18.35
C THR A 112 -8.78 7.90 17.87
N GLU A 113 -9.74 7.84 18.79
CA GLU A 113 -11.16 8.15 18.59
C GLU A 113 -11.41 9.49 17.88
N ILE A 114 -12.51 9.56 17.11
CA ILE A 114 -12.92 10.79 16.42
C ILE A 114 -13.10 11.92 17.43
N GLY A 115 -12.59 13.11 17.11
CA GLY A 115 -12.58 14.28 17.99
C GLY A 115 -11.36 14.34 18.93
N GLY A 116 -10.73 13.20 19.21
CA GLY A 116 -9.48 13.15 19.97
C GLY A 116 -8.32 13.83 19.25
N ARG A 117 -7.20 14.04 19.98
CA ARG A 117 -5.96 14.66 19.44
C ARG A 117 -6.18 16.06 18.83
N GLY A 118 -7.08 16.86 19.43
CA GLY A 118 -7.45 18.17 18.90
C GLY A 118 -8.18 18.07 17.55
N GLY A 119 -9.10 17.10 17.43
CA GLY A 119 -9.87 16.86 16.20
C GLY A 119 -9.18 15.99 15.14
N LYS A 120 -7.95 15.54 15.37
CA LYS A 120 -7.17 14.73 14.40
C LYS A 120 -7.42 13.22 14.51
N GLY A 121 -8.29 12.78 15.41
CA GLY A 121 -8.65 11.38 15.58
C GLY A 121 -9.21 10.71 14.31
N GLY A 122 -8.61 9.60 13.89
CA GLY A 122 -9.03 8.83 12.71
C GLY A 122 -9.90 7.61 13.01
N MET A 123 -9.79 7.05 14.22
CA MET A 123 -10.49 5.84 14.66
C MET A 123 -10.38 4.69 13.64
N VAL A 124 -9.19 4.50 13.06
CA VAL A 124 -8.91 3.34 12.20
C VAL A 124 -9.15 2.06 12.99
N HIS A 125 -9.62 1.01 12.33
CA HIS A 125 -9.92 -0.27 12.99
C HIS A 125 -8.67 -0.92 13.59
N GLY A 126 -7.52 -0.72 12.95
CA GLY A 126 -6.25 -1.20 13.46
C GLY A 126 -5.08 -0.64 12.69
N VAL A 127 -3.91 -0.67 13.33
CA VAL A 127 -2.63 -0.31 12.76
C VAL A 127 -1.80 -1.57 12.50
N ARG A 128 -1.10 -1.65 11.37
CA ARG A 128 -0.22 -2.75 10.97
C ARG A 128 1.14 -2.20 10.54
N SER A 129 2.19 -3.01 10.72
CA SER A 129 3.55 -2.76 10.26
C SER A 129 4.18 -4.13 9.99
N LEU A 130 4.59 -4.37 8.74
CA LEU A 130 5.11 -5.67 8.28
C LEU A 130 6.65 -5.73 8.28
N GLY A 131 7.29 -4.57 8.39
CA GLY A 131 8.71 -4.35 8.14
C GLY A 131 9.08 -4.31 6.66
N SER A 132 8.11 -4.08 5.75
CA SER A 132 8.36 -4.05 4.30
C SER A 132 7.31 -3.24 3.54
N ALA A 133 7.70 -2.03 3.09
CA ALA A 133 6.89 -1.14 2.26
C ALA A 133 6.39 -1.82 0.97
N THR A 134 7.22 -2.67 0.37
CA THR A 134 6.85 -3.44 -0.82
C THR A 134 5.68 -4.39 -0.54
N MET A 135 5.72 -5.10 0.59
CA MET A 135 4.65 -6.00 0.99
C MET A 135 3.39 -5.25 1.42
N ASP A 136 3.53 -4.10 2.08
CA ASP A 136 2.38 -3.24 2.41
C ASP A 136 1.61 -2.81 1.17
N LEU A 137 2.33 -2.40 0.11
CA LEU A 137 1.70 -2.04 -1.17
C LEU A 137 1.00 -3.24 -1.80
N ALA A 138 1.61 -4.43 -1.79
CA ALA A 138 0.96 -5.65 -2.27
C ALA A 138 -0.33 -5.96 -1.48
N TYR A 139 -0.30 -5.84 -0.16
CA TYR A 139 -1.45 -6.11 0.71
C TYR A 139 -2.52 -5.01 0.61
N THR A 140 -2.14 -3.79 0.29
CA THR A 140 -3.07 -2.71 -0.07
C THR A 140 -3.74 -3.01 -1.42
N ALA A 141 -2.99 -3.54 -2.38
CA ALA A 141 -3.53 -3.94 -3.68
C ALA A 141 -4.49 -5.14 -3.60
N THR A 142 -4.25 -6.08 -2.68
CA THR A 142 -5.22 -7.16 -2.40
C THR A 142 -6.48 -6.66 -1.70
N GLY A 143 -6.36 -5.54 -0.97
CA GLY A 143 -7.37 -4.95 -0.11
C GLY A 143 -7.39 -5.53 1.31
N ALA A 144 -6.33 -6.22 1.72
CA ALA A 144 -6.10 -6.60 3.11
C ALA A 144 -5.80 -5.37 3.99
N PHE A 145 -5.14 -4.36 3.43
CA PHE A 145 -5.03 -3.02 4.01
C PHE A 145 -5.90 -2.06 3.23
N ASP A 146 -6.57 -1.13 3.92
CA ASP A 146 -7.36 -0.09 3.26
C ASP A 146 -6.49 1.11 2.90
N ILE A 147 -5.55 1.44 3.79
CA ILE A 147 -4.69 2.63 3.72
C ILE A 147 -3.27 2.20 4.04
N TRP A 148 -2.30 2.64 3.22
CA TRP A 148 -0.88 2.60 3.56
C TRP A 148 -0.29 4.01 3.44
N TRP A 149 0.37 4.48 4.49
CA TRP A 149 1.02 5.79 4.51
C TRP A 149 2.45 5.65 5.02
N GLU A 150 3.40 6.15 4.24
CA GLU A 150 4.81 6.01 4.57
C GLU A 150 5.66 7.09 3.92
N GLY A 151 6.73 7.48 4.62
CA GLY A 151 7.77 8.34 4.08
C GLY A 151 9.16 7.82 4.40
N GLY A 152 10.09 8.06 3.47
CA GLY A 152 11.49 7.67 3.55
C GLY A 152 11.87 6.50 2.64
N CYS A 153 10.90 5.81 2.04
CA CYS A 153 11.13 4.71 1.10
C CYS A 153 11.91 5.17 -0.14
N TRP A 154 12.76 4.29 -0.64
CA TRP A 154 13.45 4.45 -1.91
C TRP A 154 12.63 3.84 -3.05
N GLU A 155 12.98 4.18 -4.29
CA GLU A 155 12.27 3.76 -5.49
C GLU A 155 12.18 2.23 -5.61
N TRP A 156 13.23 1.53 -5.23
CA TRP A 156 13.25 0.05 -5.24
C TRP A 156 12.30 -0.58 -4.21
N ASP A 157 11.97 0.14 -3.13
CA ASP A 157 11.03 -0.33 -2.11
C ASP A 157 9.57 -0.24 -2.60
N VAL A 158 9.28 0.65 -3.54
CA VAL A 158 7.88 0.99 -3.91
C VAL A 158 7.52 0.72 -5.36
N ALA A 159 8.47 0.72 -6.31
CA ALA A 159 8.16 0.72 -7.74
C ALA A 159 7.32 -0.49 -8.17
N ALA A 160 7.68 -1.70 -7.72
CA ALA A 160 6.92 -2.91 -8.05
C ALA A 160 5.52 -2.87 -7.43
N GLY A 161 5.43 -2.47 -6.16
CA GLY A 161 4.17 -2.33 -5.43
C GLY A 161 3.24 -1.28 -6.04
N ILE A 162 3.77 -0.16 -6.53
CA ILE A 162 3.02 0.89 -7.23
C ILE A 162 2.37 0.33 -8.50
N CYS A 163 3.12 -0.43 -9.31
CA CYS A 163 2.57 -1.08 -10.50
C CYS A 163 1.40 -2.01 -10.13
N ILE A 164 1.62 -2.87 -9.14
CA ILE A 164 0.63 -3.85 -8.67
C ILE A 164 -0.62 -3.16 -8.13
N LEU A 165 -0.47 -2.12 -7.32
CA LEU A 165 -1.58 -1.35 -6.75
C LEU A 165 -2.40 -0.65 -7.85
N ARG A 166 -1.72 0.00 -8.81
CA ARG A 166 -2.40 0.69 -9.93
C ARG A 166 -3.21 -0.29 -10.77
N GLU A 167 -2.62 -1.42 -11.12
CA GLU A 167 -3.28 -2.45 -11.92
C GLU A 167 -4.38 -3.20 -11.16
N ALA A 168 -4.38 -3.15 -9.82
CA ALA A 168 -5.51 -3.59 -9.00
C ALA A 168 -6.63 -2.54 -8.92
N GLY A 169 -6.42 -1.30 -9.38
CA GLY A 169 -7.38 -0.20 -9.30
C GLY A 169 -7.25 0.68 -8.05
N GLY A 170 -6.09 0.63 -7.38
CA GLY A 170 -5.79 1.46 -6.21
C GLY A 170 -5.53 2.93 -6.57
N LEU A 171 -5.36 3.75 -5.53
CA LEU A 171 -4.87 5.12 -5.62
C LEU A 171 -3.51 5.20 -4.94
N ILE A 172 -2.54 5.89 -5.55
CA ILE A 172 -1.33 6.29 -4.82
C ILE A 172 -0.93 7.73 -5.10
N THR A 173 -0.65 8.47 -4.03
CA THR A 173 -0.30 9.89 -4.05
C THR A 173 0.79 10.20 -3.01
N SER A 174 1.08 11.46 -2.76
CA SER A 174 2.03 11.92 -1.75
C SER A 174 1.52 11.67 -0.32
N ALA A 175 2.43 11.23 0.55
CA ALA A 175 2.17 11.17 1.99
C ALA A 175 1.82 12.54 2.59
N ASN A 176 2.47 13.60 2.12
CA ASN A 176 2.22 14.94 2.60
C ASN A 176 1.05 15.58 1.86
N PRO A 177 0.19 16.35 2.57
CA PRO A 177 -0.82 17.17 1.94
C PRO A 177 -0.23 18.22 0.98
N PRO A 178 -0.99 18.64 -0.04
CA PRO A 178 -0.69 19.85 -0.81
C PRO A 178 -0.95 21.11 0.04
N ALA A 179 -0.75 22.29 -0.54
CA ALA A 179 -0.94 23.57 0.15
C ALA A 179 -2.39 23.75 0.63
N ASN A 180 -3.37 23.37 -0.20
CA ASN A 180 -4.78 23.29 0.19
C ASN A 180 -5.31 21.85 0.05
N PRO A 181 -5.35 21.06 1.14
CA PRO A 181 -5.79 19.67 1.12
C PRO A 181 -7.25 19.46 0.72
N GLU A 182 -8.10 20.49 0.77
CA GLU A 182 -9.52 20.37 0.42
C GLU A 182 -9.75 20.55 -1.08
N THR A 183 -9.02 21.45 -1.72
CA THR A 183 -9.30 21.89 -3.10
C THR A 183 -8.20 21.57 -4.09
N ASP A 184 -6.94 21.45 -3.64
CA ASP A 184 -5.84 21.15 -4.56
C ASP A 184 -6.02 19.74 -5.15
N PRO A 185 -5.56 19.53 -6.40
CA PRO A 185 -5.68 18.23 -7.06
C PRO A 185 -4.84 17.17 -6.37
N ILE A 186 -5.40 15.97 -6.24
CA ILE A 186 -4.68 14.78 -5.80
C ILE A 186 -3.83 14.30 -6.98
N ARG A 187 -2.54 14.58 -6.93
CA ARG A 187 -1.61 14.21 -8.00
C ARG A 187 -1.12 12.78 -7.83
N GLU A 188 -0.90 12.10 -8.95
CA GLU A 188 -0.19 10.83 -8.96
C GLU A 188 1.18 10.96 -8.31
N VAL A 189 1.61 9.91 -7.63
CA VAL A 189 2.91 9.90 -6.97
C VAL A 189 4.06 9.92 -8.00
N LYS A 190 5.10 10.68 -7.68
CA LYS A 190 6.37 10.69 -8.41
C LYS A 190 7.34 9.70 -7.77
N LEU A 191 7.88 8.75 -8.53
CA LEU A 191 8.99 7.93 -8.03
C LEU A 191 10.15 8.81 -7.59
N GLY A 192 10.69 8.52 -6.41
CA GLY A 192 11.76 9.31 -5.79
C GLY A 192 11.27 10.47 -4.93
N SER A 193 9.95 10.69 -4.80
CA SER A 193 9.38 11.65 -3.84
C SER A 193 9.72 11.30 -2.38
N ARG A 194 9.95 10.01 -2.11
CA ARG A 194 10.13 9.44 -0.77
C ARG A 194 8.91 9.64 0.14
N LEU A 195 7.74 9.96 -0.42
CA LEU A 195 6.50 10.28 0.28
C LEU A 195 5.34 9.58 -0.44
N TYR A 196 4.68 8.64 0.23
CA TYR A 196 3.68 7.77 -0.38
C TYR A 196 2.45 7.58 0.52
N LEU A 197 1.27 7.75 -0.07
CA LEU A 197 -0.03 7.41 0.50
C LEU A 197 -0.80 6.58 -0.52
N ALA A 198 -1.06 5.33 -0.20
CA ALA A 198 -1.83 4.40 -1.02
C ALA A 198 -3.19 4.10 -0.38
N ILE A 199 -4.23 4.07 -1.21
CA ILE A 199 -5.56 3.59 -0.85
C ILE A 199 -5.87 2.37 -1.71
N ARG A 200 -6.43 1.33 -1.10
CA ARG A 200 -6.81 0.11 -1.82
C ARG A 200 -7.83 0.38 -2.93
N PRO A 201 -8.01 -0.57 -3.86
CA PRO A 201 -9.12 -0.53 -4.80
C PRO A 201 -10.47 -0.48 -4.08
N ALA A 202 -11.40 0.33 -4.59
CA ALA A 202 -12.75 0.48 -4.05
C ALA A 202 -13.80 0.29 -5.16
N GLY A 203 -14.92 -0.35 -4.82
CA GLY A 203 -16.07 -0.47 -5.73
C GLY A 203 -16.97 0.74 -5.68
N ASP A 204 -17.74 0.95 -6.75
CA ASP A 204 -18.73 2.02 -6.84
C ASP A 204 -19.88 1.81 -5.84
N THR A 205 -20.48 2.93 -5.43
CA THR A 205 -21.76 3.00 -4.72
C THR A 205 -22.75 3.79 -5.58
N PRO A 206 -24.06 3.80 -5.25
CA PRO A 206 -25.02 4.63 -5.98
C PRO A 206 -24.70 6.13 -6.01
N THR A 207 -23.87 6.63 -5.06
CA THR A 207 -23.58 8.07 -4.90
C THR A 207 -22.14 8.46 -5.16
N GLU A 208 -21.20 7.52 -5.11
CA GLU A 208 -19.76 7.77 -5.29
C GLU A 208 -19.12 6.64 -6.09
N THR A 209 -18.34 6.99 -7.11
CA THR A 209 -17.40 6.06 -7.75
C THR A 209 -16.33 5.59 -6.77
N GLY A 210 -15.69 4.45 -7.05
CA GLY A 210 -14.57 3.96 -6.27
C GLY A 210 -13.43 4.98 -6.17
N ARG A 211 -13.15 5.73 -7.25
CA ARG A 211 -12.13 6.78 -7.27
C ARG A 211 -12.50 7.95 -6.35
N GLN A 212 -13.74 8.43 -6.39
CA GLN A 212 -14.22 9.48 -5.49
C GLN A 212 -14.09 9.08 -4.02
N GLN A 213 -14.41 7.82 -3.70
CA GLN A 213 -14.22 7.30 -2.34
C GLN A 213 -12.74 7.28 -1.93
N GLN A 214 -11.83 6.84 -2.81
CA GLN A 214 -10.39 6.86 -2.54
C GLN A 214 -9.88 8.28 -2.30
N GLU A 215 -10.29 9.24 -3.14
CA GLU A 215 -9.92 10.65 -3.02
C GLU A 215 -10.43 11.27 -1.71
N ARG A 216 -11.67 10.97 -1.32
CA ARG A 216 -12.21 11.36 -0.01
C ARG A 216 -11.34 10.83 1.13
N VAL A 217 -10.97 9.54 1.08
CA VAL A 217 -10.11 8.94 2.11
C VAL A 217 -8.72 9.57 2.14
N VAL A 218 -8.13 9.90 0.99
CA VAL A 218 -6.85 10.64 0.93
C VAL A 218 -6.95 11.96 1.69
N ARG A 219 -7.99 12.75 1.42
CA ARG A 219 -8.16 14.06 2.08
C ARG A 219 -8.37 13.90 3.59
N GLU A 220 -9.15 12.91 3.99
CA GLU A 220 -9.34 12.61 5.41
C GLU A 220 -8.05 12.14 6.09
N VAL A 221 -7.22 11.33 5.42
CA VAL A 221 -5.90 10.95 5.96
C VAL A 221 -5.02 12.19 6.09
N TRP A 222 -4.96 13.06 5.08
CA TRP A 222 -4.15 14.29 5.12
C TRP A 222 -4.50 15.24 6.26
N LYS A 223 -5.77 15.29 6.70
CA LYS A 223 -6.17 16.06 7.90
C LYS A 223 -5.50 15.58 9.20
N ARG A 224 -5.01 14.35 9.21
CA ARG A 224 -4.58 13.63 10.43
C ARG A 224 -3.08 13.35 10.48
N VAL A 225 -2.38 13.45 9.34
CA VAL A 225 -0.94 13.23 9.26
C VAL A 225 -0.14 14.49 9.57
N GLU A 226 1.09 14.31 10.01
CA GLU A 226 2.09 15.37 10.08
C GLU A 226 3.01 15.30 8.86
N ALA A 227 3.28 16.45 8.24
CA ALA A 227 4.11 16.51 7.04
C ALA A 227 5.55 16.10 7.33
N LEU A 228 6.02 15.08 6.62
CA LEU A 228 7.36 14.53 6.72
C LEU A 228 8.35 15.34 5.91
N ASP A 229 9.58 15.44 6.42
CA ASP A 229 10.69 16.10 5.74
C ASP A 229 11.66 15.05 5.20
N TYR A 230 11.31 14.50 4.04
CA TYR A 230 12.20 13.62 3.29
C TYR A 230 12.61 14.30 2.00
N SER A 231 13.90 14.63 1.90
CA SER A 231 14.54 15.03 0.67
C SER A 231 15.36 13.88 0.08
N ARG A 232 15.63 13.96 -1.22
CA ARG A 232 16.63 13.12 -1.87
C ARG A 232 17.99 13.84 -1.71
N PRO A 233 19.00 13.19 -1.10
CA PRO A 233 20.33 13.76 -1.06
C PRO A 233 20.85 14.00 -2.49
N GLY A 234 21.25 15.24 -2.81
CA GLY A 234 21.82 15.61 -4.11
C GLY A 234 20.82 15.76 -5.27
N ALA A 235 19.53 15.96 -4.98
CA ALA A 235 18.50 16.29 -5.95
C ALA A 235 18.18 17.78 -6.00
#